data_AF-A0A9X3SYB5-F1
#
_entry.id   AF-A0A9X3SYB5-F1
#
_cell.length_a   1.000
_cell.length_b   1.000
_cell.length_c   1.000
_cell.angle_alpha   90.00
_cell.angle_beta   90.00
_cell.angle_gamma   90.00
#
_symmetry.space_group_name_H-M   'P 1'
#
loop_
_entity.id
_entity.type
_entity.pdbx_description
1 polymer ?
#
loop_
_entity_poly.entity_id
_entity_poly.type
_entity_poly.pdbx_seq_one_letter_code
_entity_poly.pdbx_strand_id
1 'polypeptide(L)'
;MRRDVTIGVVLIAAVASGGCVVSKGLYDKSVMEAESAKANLERMQTQKNAWEQEVKSLRNQNEELAVDVELAKAELQRIKDSRDKERATTEGRLKELVQRTKGLSTHYRTLYKAHERLKKRNKALNKMVARYKKELKKQPQPVAQARPPAAITPPTAPQPPARPKVGSAGKTSQPGLAPINVNKASANDMVLFLGLTKEVADKVVKNRPYRIKGELVAKNVVPKVTFDAIRDRISVAQ
;
A
#
# COMPACT_ATOMS: atom_id res chain seq x y z
N MET A 1 -32.36 97.90 30.67
CA MET A 1 -31.55 98.82 29.83
C MET A 1 -30.41 99.49 30.59
N ARG A 2 -30.64 100.42 31.53
CA ARG A 2 -29.53 101.13 32.20
C ARG A 2 -28.63 100.24 33.07
N ARG A 3 -29.19 99.20 33.71
CA ARG A 3 -28.45 98.19 34.50
C ARG A 3 -27.63 97.23 33.63
N ASP A 4 -28.19 96.79 32.52
CA ASP A 4 -27.49 95.88 31.59
C ASP A 4 -26.31 96.57 30.90
N VAL A 5 -26.48 97.85 30.57
CA VAL A 5 -25.40 98.69 30.03
C VAL A 5 -24.31 98.97 31.07
N THR A 6 -24.66 99.17 32.35
CA THR A 6 -23.65 99.38 33.39
C THR A 6 -22.87 98.11 33.71
N ILE A 7 -23.51 96.93 33.73
CA ILE A 7 -22.80 95.66 33.89
C ILE A 7 -21.88 95.38 32.70
N GLY A 8 -22.34 95.65 31.47
CA GLY A 8 -21.52 95.53 30.27
C GLY A 8 -20.32 96.47 30.28
N VAL A 9 -20.51 97.73 30.68
CA VAL A 9 -19.43 98.71 30.79
C VAL A 9 -18.45 98.35 31.90
N VAL A 10 -18.90 97.76 33.02
CA VAL A 10 -18.01 97.31 34.11
C VAL A 10 -17.18 96.08 33.70
N LEU A 11 -17.76 95.11 32.96
CA LEU A 11 -17.00 93.97 32.44
C LEU A 11 -15.98 94.40 31.38
N ILE A 12 -16.36 95.30 30.48
CA ILE A 12 -15.43 95.86 29.48
C ILE A 12 -14.36 96.71 30.18
N ALA A 13 -14.71 97.50 31.19
CA ALA A 13 -13.75 98.26 31.98
C ALA A 13 -12.82 97.37 32.81
N ALA A 14 -13.28 96.22 33.32
CA ALA A 14 -12.44 95.26 34.04
C ALA A 14 -11.42 94.57 33.10
N VAL A 15 -11.82 94.26 31.86
CA VAL A 15 -10.91 93.74 30.82
C VAL A 15 -9.97 94.84 30.28
N ALA A 16 -10.41 96.10 30.26
CA ALA A 16 -9.61 97.22 29.77
C ALA A 16 -8.65 97.82 30.82
N SER A 17 -8.97 97.75 32.11
CA SER A 17 -8.12 98.25 33.21
C SER A 17 -7.26 97.16 33.83
N GLY A 18 -7.73 95.92 33.84
CA GLY A 18 -6.91 94.72 34.01
C GLY A 18 -6.40 94.25 32.67
N GLY A 19 -5.64 95.10 31.96
CA GLY A 19 -4.94 94.66 30.76
C GLY A 19 -4.20 93.37 31.11
N CYS A 20 -4.47 92.29 30.37
CA CYS A 20 -3.70 91.06 30.49
C CYS A 20 -2.27 91.35 30.00
N VAL A 21 -1.49 92.08 30.80
CA VAL A 21 -0.04 92.09 30.72
C VAL A 21 0.37 90.72 31.23
N VAL A 22 0.21 89.72 30.36
CA VAL A 22 0.85 88.43 30.53
C VAL A 22 2.32 88.77 30.56
N SER A 23 2.92 88.72 31.75
CA SER A 23 4.35 88.99 31.88
C SER A 23 5.09 88.09 30.88
N LYS A 24 6.15 88.61 30.26
CA LYS A 24 6.91 87.90 29.21
C LYS A 24 7.23 86.44 29.60
N GLY A 25 7.56 86.19 30.87
CA GLY A 25 7.81 84.85 31.40
C GLY A 25 6.60 83.91 31.44
N LEU A 26 5.37 84.40 31.61
CA LEU A 26 4.15 83.57 31.52
C LEU A 26 3.85 83.15 30.07
N TYR A 27 4.07 84.06 29.10
CA TYR A 27 3.92 83.74 27.68
C TYR A 27 4.95 82.70 27.25
N ASP A 28 6.23 82.95 27.56
CA ASP A 28 7.33 82.03 27.26
C ASP A 28 7.08 80.64 27.88
N LYS A 29 6.59 80.59 29.13
CA LYS A 29 6.19 79.33 29.79
C LYS A 29 5.07 78.60 29.04
N SER A 30 4.01 79.31 28.64
CA SER A 30 2.90 78.69 27.90
C SER A 30 3.30 78.18 26.51
N VAL A 31 4.22 78.88 25.84
CA VAL A 31 4.77 78.45 24.55
C VAL A 31 5.60 77.19 24.72
N MET A 32 6.48 77.13 25.73
CA MET A 32 7.24 75.92 26.05
C MET A 32 6.33 74.74 26.41
N GLU A 33 5.27 74.96 27.19
CA GLU A 33 4.29 73.93 27.51
C GLU A 33 3.58 73.41 26.24
N ALA A 34 3.17 74.31 25.34
CA ALA A 34 2.55 73.95 24.07
C ALA A 34 3.50 73.18 23.13
N GLU A 35 4.77 73.59 23.03
CA GLU A 35 5.80 72.89 22.26
C GLU A 35 6.07 71.49 22.85
N SER A 36 6.13 71.37 24.18
CA SER A 36 6.28 70.08 24.86
C SER A 36 5.08 69.15 24.62
N ALA A 37 3.86 69.70 24.62
CA ALA A 37 2.64 68.97 24.34
C ALA A 37 2.59 68.51 22.88
N LYS A 38 3.02 69.34 21.93
CA LYS A 38 3.16 68.98 20.52
C LYS A 38 4.17 67.84 20.34
N ALA A 39 5.35 67.94 20.96
CA ALA A 39 6.34 66.88 20.91
C ALA A 39 5.81 65.56 21.49
N ASN A 40 5.03 65.62 22.58
CA ASN A 40 4.36 64.44 23.14
C ASN A 40 3.29 63.88 22.20
N LEU A 41 2.50 64.73 21.54
CA LEU A 41 1.51 64.28 20.56
C LEU A 41 2.18 63.58 19.36
N GLU A 42 3.27 64.12 18.84
CA GLU A 42 4.03 63.50 17.74
C GLU A 42 4.64 62.15 18.17
N ARG A 43 5.16 62.05 19.40
CA ARG A 43 5.61 60.76 19.98
C ARG A 43 4.47 59.76 20.10
N MET A 44 3.30 60.19 20.57
CA MET A 44 2.14 59.31 20.67
C MET A 44 1.63 58.87 19.29
N GLN A 45 1.67 59.75 18.28
CA GLN A 45 1.30 59.42 16.91
C GLN A 45 2.27 58.40 16.29
N THR A 46 3.57 58.57 16.48
CA THR A 46 4.57 57.60 15.99
C THR A 46 4.44 56.24 16.68
N GLN A 47 4.24 56.23 18.00
CA GLN A 47 3.94 55.00 18.74
C GLN A 47 2.65 54.34 18.25
N LYS A 48 1.57 55.11 18.06
CA LYS A 48 0.30 54.61 17.51
C LYS A 48 0.50 53.95 16.16
N ASN A 49 1.18 54.63 15.23
CA ASN A 49 1.43 54.09 13.89
C ASN A 49 2.27 52.80 13.95
N ALA A 50 3.24 52.71 14.86
CA ALA A 50 4.03 51.50 15.08
C ALA A 50 3.15 50.34 15.58
N TRP A 51 2.30 50.58 16.59
CA TRP A 51 1.35 49.58 17.08
C TRP A 51 0.32 49.16 16.03
N GLU A 52 -0.15 50.09 15.19
CA GLU A 52 -1.05 49.77 14.09
C GLU A 52 -0.40 48.84 13.05
N GLN A 53 0.89 49.05 12.73
CA GLN A 53 1.64 48.12 11.88
C GLN A 53 1.81 46.75 12.54
N GLU A 54 2.09 46.70 13.85
CA GLU A 54 2.22 45.44 14.59
C GLU A 54 0.90 44.65 14.61
N VAL A 55 -0.23 45.32 14.89
CA VAL A 55 -1.57 44.69 14.84
C VAL A 55 -1.89 44.18 13.44
N LYS A 56 -1.50 44.93 12.40
CA LYS A 56 -1.68 44.49 11.02
C LYS A 56 -0.82 43.27 10.69
N SER A 57 0.44 43.25 11.13
CA SER A 57 1.34 42.10 10.99
C SER A 57 0.76 40.85 11.66
N LEU A 58 0.34 40.96 12.91
CA LEU A 58 -0.27 39.86 13.67
C LEU A 58 -1.57 39.35 13.04
N ARG A 59 -2.39 40.26 12.49
CA ARG A 59 -3.60 39.86 11.74
C ARG A 59 -3.26 39.05 10.50
N ASN A 60 -2.29 39.50 9.70
CA ASN A 60 -1.84 38.78 8.52
C ASN A 60 -1.30 37.39 8.89
N GLN A 61 -0.50 37.29 9.97
CA GLN A 61 0.00 36.01 10.47
C GLN A 61 -1.13 35.09 10.95
N ASN A 62 -2.15 35.62 11.62
CA ASN A 62 -3.30 34.83 12.03
C ASN A 62 -4.11 34.32 10.83
N GLU A 63 -4.26 35.13 9.78
CA GLU A 63 -4.90 34.71 8.53
C GLU A 63 -4.08 33.62 7.82
N GLU A 64 -2.76 33.77 7.75
CA GLU A 64 -1.86 32.76 7.18
C GLU A 64 -1.94 31.43 7.94
N LEU A 65 -1.86 31.47 9.28
CA LEU A 65 -2.00 30.28 10.12
C LEU A 65 -3.38 29.63 9.97
N ALA A 66 -4.44 30.41 9.77
CA ALA A 66 -5.78 29.87 9.52
C ALA A 66 -5.84 29.10 8.19
N VAL A 67 -5.19 29.63 7.14
CA VAL A 67 -5.07 28.94 5.84
C VAL A 67 -4.27 27.65 5.98
N ASP A 68 -3.14 27.68 6.67
CA ASP A 68 -2.30 26.50 6.91
C ASP A 68 -3.04 25.41 7.69
N VAL A 69 -3.85 25.79 8.68
CA VAL A 69 -4.70 24.84 9.42
C VAL A 69 -5.72 24.17 8.51
N GLU A 70 -6.36 24.91 7.60
CA GLU A 70 -7.31 24.32 6.65
C GLU A 70 -6.61 23.42 5.62
N LEU A 71 -5.41 23.79 5.16
CA LEU A 71 -4.60 22.94 4.29
C LEU A 71 -4.20 21.64 5.00
N ALA A 72 -3.70 21.74 6.23
CA ALA A 72 -3.32 20.58 7.05
C ALA A 72 -4.52 19.65 7.32
N LYS A 73 -5.71 20.21 7.54
CA LYS A 73 -6.96 19.43 7.66
C LYS A 73 -7.29 18.70 6.36
N ALA A 74 -7.17 19.36 5.21
CA ALA A 74 -7.43 18.76 3.90
C ALA A 74 -6.45 17.62 3.59
N GLU A 75 -5.16 17.80 3.91
CA GLU A 75 -4.16 16.74 3.79
C GLU A 75 -4.45 15.56 4.73
N LEU A 76 -4.78 15.84 5.99
CA LEU A 76 -5.17 14.81 6.95
C LEU A 76 -6.38 14.02 6.46
N GLN A 77 -7.35 14.68 5.84
CA GLN A 77 -8.52 14.02 5.26
C GLN A 77 -8.13 13.10 4.09
N ARG A 78 -7.28 13.57 3.17
CA ARG A 78 -6.76 12.73 2.08
C ARG A 78 -6.01 11.50 2.58
N ILE A 79 -5.17 11.68 3.60
CA ILE A 79 -4.42 10.57 4.22
C ILE A 79 -5.39 9.57 4.86
N LYS A 80 -6.43 10.04 5.57
CA LYS A 80 -7.45 9.17 6.16
C LYS A 80 -8.16 8.34 5.09
N ASP A 81 -8.63 8.97 4.02
CA ASP A 81 -9.36 8.29 2.95
C ASP A 81 -8.48 7.27 2.21
N SER A 82 -7.21 7.62 1.96
CA SER A 82 -6.21 6.70 1.39
C SER A 82 -6.00 5.48 2.30
N ARG A 83 -5.81 5.71 3.59
CA ARG A 83 -5.61 4.67 4.62
C ARG A 83 -6.84 3.77 4.75
N ASP A 84 -8.04 4.32 4.66
CA ASP A 84 -9.28 3.53 4.71
C ASP A 84 -9.51 2.71 3.43
N LYS A 85 -9.12 3.24 2.27
CA LYS A 85 -9.11 2.48 1.00
C LYS A 85 -8.11 1.31 1.03
N GLU A 86 -6.91 1.52 1.56
CA GLU A 86 -5.92 0.45 1.74
C GLU A 86 -6.39 -0.62 2.72
N ARG A 87 -7.01 -0.20 3.83
CA ARG A 87 -7.65 -1.12 4.79
C ARG A 87 -8.74 -1.96 4.14
N ALA A 88 -9.66 -1.32 3.41
CA ALA A 88 -10.74 -2.02 2.72
C ALA A 88 -10.20 -3.03 1.69
N THR A 89 -9.16 -2.64 0.94
CA THR A 89 -8.50 -3.53 -0.03
C THR A 89 -7.86 -4.74 0.66
N THR A 90 -7.15 -4.50 1.76
CA THR A 90 -6.49 -5.56 2.54
C THR A 90 -7.51 -6.50 3.18
N GLU A 91 -8.59 -5.95 3.74
CA GLU A 91 -9.69 -6.73 4.31
C GLU A 91 -10.39 -7.59 3.25
N GLY A 92 -10.60 -7.05 2.05
CA GLY A 92 -11.13 -7.81 0.91
C GLY A 92 -10.25 -9.01 0.56
N ARG A 93 -8.93 -8.79 0.43
CA ARG A 93 -7.95 -9.88 0.17
C ARG A 93 -7.90 -10.90 1.31
N LEU A 94 -8.01 -10.45 2.55
CA LEU A 94 -8.06 -11.34 3.72
C LEU A 94 -9.30 -12.24 3.66
N LYS A 95 -10.49 -11.68 3.39
CA LYS A 95 -11.72 -12.47 3.23
C LYS A 95 -11.60 -13.49 2.10
N GLU A 96 -11.03 -13.09 0.97
CA GLU A 96 -10.79 -14.00 -0.15
C GLU A 96 -9.85 -15.14 0.23
N LEU A 97 -8.71 -14.85 0.87
CA LEU A 97 -7.75 -15.88 1.31
C LEU A 97 -8.36 -16.83 2.36
N VAL A 98 -9.18 -16.31 3.27
CA VAL A 98 -9.92 -17.12 4.25
C VAL A 98 -10.89 -18.06 3.56
N GLN A 99 -11.65 -17.58 2.57
CA GLN A 99 -12.56 -18.43 1.79
C GLN A 99 -11.81 -19.50 1.00
N ARG A 100 -10.70 -19.13 0.33
CA ARG A 100 -9.84 -20.09 -0.38
C ARG A 100 -9.29 -21.16 0.57
N THR A 101 -8.85 -20.78 1.76
CA THR A 101 -8.35 -21.72 2.77
C THR A 101 -9.44 -22.70 3.22
N LYS A 102 -10.65 -22.20 3.47
CA LYS A 102 -11.82 -23.03 3.83
C LYS A 102 -12.20 -23.99 2.70
N GLY A 103 -12.19 -23.51 1.46
CA GLY A 103 -12.41 -24.32 0.27
C GLY A 103 -11.36 -25.43 0.14
N LEU A 104 -10.08 -25.07 0.25
CA LEU A 104 -8.96 -26.01 0.14
C LEU A 104 -9.01 -27.09 1.24
N SER A 105 -9.34 -26.70 2.47
CA SER A 105 -9.55 -27.63 3.59
C SER A 105 -10.69 -28.62 3.30
N THR A 106 -11.78 -28.15 2.72
CA THR A 106 -12.92 -28.99 2.33
C THR A 106 -12.53 -29.94 1.20
N HIS A 107 -11.84 -29.45 0.16
CA HIS A 107 -11.32 -30.28 -0.92
C HIS A 107 -10.36 -31.35 -0.41
N TYR A 108 -9.46 -31.01 0.51
CA TYR A 108 -8.52 -31.96 1.11
C TYR A 108 -9.25 -33.09 1.84
N ARG A 109 -10.27 -32.76 2.66
CA ARG A 109 -11.10 -33.75 3.35
C ARG A 109 -11.83 -34.67 2.37
N THR A 110 -12.38 -34.13 1.29
CA THR A 110 -13.07 -34.91 0.26
C THR A 110 -12.12 -35.83 -0.49
N LEU A 111 -10.95 -35.31 -0.89
CA LEU A 111 -9.91 -36.08 -1.57
C LEU A 111 -9.43 -37.24 -0.70
N TYR A 112 -9.21 -36.99 0.59
CA TYR A 112 -8.81 -38.02 1.55
C TYR A 112 -9.84 -39.15 1.65
N LYS A 113 -11.13 -38.80 1.78
CA LYS A 113 -12.22 -39.79 1.78
C LYS A 113 -12.30 -40.57 0.47
N ALA A 114 -12.12 -39.90 -0.67
CA ALA A 114 -12.12 -40.54 -1.98
C ALA A 114 -10.94 -41.51 -2.14
N HIS A 115 -9.75 -41.11 -1.70
CA HIS A 115 -8.55 -41.93 -1.69
C HIS A 115 -8.75 -43.21 -0.86
N GLU A 116 -9.30 -43.08 0.36
CA GLU A 116 -9.60 -44.25 1.21
C GLU A 116 -10.62 -45.20 0.58
N ARG A 117 -11.68 -44.68 -0.07
CA ARG A 117 -12.62 -45.52 -0.82
C ARG A 117 -11.95 -46.23 -1.98
N LEU A 118 -11.13 -45.53 -2.76
CA LEU A 118 -10.41 -46.11 -3.90
C LEU A 118 -9.44 -47.20 -3.45
N LYS A 119 -8.73 -46.98 -2.35
CA LYS A 119 -7.83 -47.95 -1.71
C LYS A 119 -8.57 -49.22 -1.29
N LYS A 120 -9.74 -49.09 -0.64
CA LYS A 120 -10.59 -50.23 -0.28
C LYS A 120 -11.08 -50.99 -1.52
N ARG A 121 -11.53 -50.27 -2.56
CA ARG A 121 -12.00 -50.88 -3.82
C ARG A 121 -10.87 -51.63 -4.54
N ASN A 122 -9.68 -51.03 -4.63
CA ASN A 122 -8.50 -51.68 -5.20
C ASN A 122 -8.11 -52.94 -4.41
N LYS A 123 -8.15 -52.89 -3.07
CA LYS A 123 -7.91 -54.09 -2.24
C LYS A 123 -8.93 -55.20 -2.51
N ALA A 124 -10.20 -54.86 -2.68
CA ALA A 124 -11.25 -55.82 -3.03
C ALA A 124 -11.03 -56.41 -4.44
N LEU A 125 -10.69 -55.57 -5.42
CA LEU A 125 -10.40 -56.00 -6.78
C LEU A 125 -9.17 -56.93 -6.83
N ASN A 126 -8.12 -56.62 -6.09
CA ASN A 126 -6.94 -57.49 -5.98
C ASN A 126 -7.28 -58.85 -5.37
N LYS A 127 -8.13 -58.90 -4.35
CA LYS A 127 -8.63 -60.19 -3.80
C LYS A 127 -9.41 -60.98 -4.85
N MET A 128 -10.25 -60.30 -5.66
CA MET A 128 -11.03 -60.93 -6.72
C MET A 128 -10.11 -61.50 -7.82
N VAL A 129 -9.13 -60.72 -8.29
CA VAL A 129 -8.12 -61.19 -9.26
C VAL A 129 -7.35 -62.38 -8.71
N ALA A 130 -6.93 -62.36 -7.45
CA ALA A 130 -6.25 -63.48 -6.81
C ALA A 130 -7.13 -64.75 -6.75
N ARG A 131 -8.43 -64.60 -6.47
CA ARG A 131 -9.39 -65.70 -6.50
C ARG A 131 -9.51 -66.30 -7.90
N TYR A 132 -9.72 -65.47 -8.94
CA TYR A 132 -9.80 -65.95 -10.32
C TYR A 132 -8.52 -66.64 -10.78
N LYS A 133 -7.35 -66.08 -10.44
CA LYS A 133 -6.06 -66.72 -10.75
C LYS A 133 -5.91 -68.08 -10.09
N LYS A 134 -6.41 -68.24 -8.85
CA LYS A 134 -6.41 -69.53 -8.15
C LYS A 134 -7.36 -70.53 -8.81
N GLU A 135 -8.51 -70.08 -9.29
CA GLU A 135 -9.48 -70.91 -10.01
C GLU A 135 -8.91 -71.40 -11.36
N LEU A 136 -8.31 -70.51 -12.16
CA LEU A 136 -7.63 -70.89 -13.42
C LEU A 136 -6.49 -71.89 -13.20
N LYS A 137 -5.80 -71.84 -12.05
CA LYS A 137 -4.70 -72.77 -11.73
C LYS A 137 -5.19 -74.13 -11.23
N LYS A 138 -6.45 -74.21 -10.77
CA LYS A 138 -7.09 -75.44 -10.27
C LYS A 138 -7.86 -76.18 -11.36
N GLN A 139 -8.34 -75.49 -12.40
CA GLN A 139 -8.82 -76.18 -13.59
C GLN A 139 -7.64 -76.84 -14.32
N PRO A 140 -7.67 -78.15 -14.60
CA PRO A 140 -6.76 -78.76 -15.57
C PRO A 140 -7.07 -78.16 -16.94
N GLN A 141 -6.05 -77.74 -17.69
CA GLN A 141 -6.25 -77.29 -19.07
C GLN A 141 -6.97 -78.38 -19.89
N PRO A 142 -8.13 -78.11 -20.50
CA PRO A 142 -8.57 -78.93 -21.61
C PRO A 142 -7.67 -78.59 -22.79
N VAL A 143 -7.06 -79.62 -23.36
CA VAL A 143 -6.38 -79.59 -24.65
C VAL A 143 -7.26 -78.91 -25.71
N ALA A 144 -6.58 -78.14 -26.56
CA ALA A 144 -7.13 -77.42 -27.70
C ALA A 144 -8.08 -78.28 -28.55
N GLN A 145 -9.19 -77.67 -28.97
CA GLN A 145 -9.89 -78.07 -30.19
C GLN A 145 -9.78 -76.94 -31.20
N ALA A 146 -9.07 -77.24 -32.29
CA ALA A 146 -9.01 -76.42 -33.48
C ALA A 146 -10.29 -76.60 -34.31
N ARG A 147 -10.88 -75.50 -34.79
CA ARG A 147 -11.73 -75.48 -35.99
C ARG A 147 -11.70 -74.10 -36.66
N PRO A 148 -11.31 -73.98 -37.94
CA PRO A 148 -11.48 -72.75 -38.75
C PRO A 148 -12.68 -72.87 -39.71
N PRO A 149 -13.01 -71.87 -40.56
CA PRO A 149 -12.92 -70.40 -40.44
C PRO A 149 -14.29 -69.72 -40.73
N ALA A 150 -14.47 -68.45 -40.35
CA ALA A 150 -15.48 -67.59 -40.98
C ALA A 150 -15.00 -66.13 -41.00
N ALA A 151 -14.72 -65.65 -42.21
CA ALA A 151 -14.43 -64.26 -42.52
C ALA A 151 -15.74 -63.47 -42.67
N ILE A 152 -15.89 -62.35 -41.96
CA ILE A 152 -16.85 -61.29 -42.30
C ILE A 152 -16.18 -59.95 -41.97
N THR A 153 -16.14 -59.06 -42.97
CA THR A 153 -15.67 -57.67 -42.92
C THR A 153 -16.84 -56.72 -42.53
N PRO A 154 -16.70 -55.38 -42.46
CA PRO A 154 -17.16 -54.56 -41.33
C PRO A 154 -18.51 -53.84 -41.58
N PRO A 155 -19.02 -53.08 -40.58
CA PRO A 155 -19.32 -51.68 -40.91
C PRO A 155 -18.88 -50.65 -39.86
N THR A 156 -18.19 -49.65 -40.41
CA THR A 156 -18.03 -48.23 -40.10
C THR A 156 -18.99 -47.54 -39.10
N ALA A 157 -18.35 -46.87 -38.10
CA ALA A 157 -18.63 -45.57 -37.46
C ALA A 157 -19.87 -45.41 -36.53
N PRO A 158 -19.92 -44.40 -35.61
CA PRO A 158 -19.00 -43.26 -35.43
C PRO A 158 -18.45 -43.01 -34.00
N GLN A 159 -17.23 -42.45 -33.95
CA GLN A 159 -16.67 -41.76 -32.79
C GLN A 159 -17.36 -40.40 -32.55
N PRO A 160 -17.50 -39.99 -31.29
CA PRO A 160 -17.40 -38.57 -30.91
C PRO A 160 -16.47 -38.37 -29.68
N PRO A 161 -16.05 -37.14 -29.36
CA PRO A 161 -14.81 -36.53 -29.82
C PRO A 161 -13.75 -36.39 -28.70
N ALA A 162 -12.49 -36.27 -29.12
CA ALA A 162 -11.37 -35.91 -28.26
C ALA A 162 -11.54 -34.49 -27.66
N ARG A 163 -11.34 -34.37 -26.35
CA ARG A 163 -10.89 -33.13 -25.68
C ARG A 163 -10.12 -33.46 -24.39
N PRO A 164 -9.31 -32.54 -23.86
CA PRO A 164 -7.85 -32.68 -23.81
C PRO A 164 -7.37 -33.23 -22.47
N LYS A 165 -6.19 -33.88 -22.49
CA LYS A 165 -5.41 -34.21 -21.31
C LYS A 165 -5.03 -32.93 -20.56
N VAL A 166 -5.72 -32.62 -19.48
CA VAL A 166 -5.24 -31.66 -18.49
C VAL A 166 -4.45 -32.43 -17.44
N GLY A 167 -3.16 -32.14 -17.39
CA GLY A 167 -2.20 -32.79 -16.51
C GLY A 167 -2.62 -32.66 -15.05
N SER A 168 -2.70 -33.80 -14.38
CA SER A 168 -2.76 -33.87 -12.93
C SER A 168 -1.35 -33.56 -12.39
N ALA A 169 -1.11 -32.32 -11.99
CA ALA A 169 0.03 -31.98 -11.15
C ALA A 169 -0.33 -32.28 -9.70
N GLY A 170 -0.30 -33.59 -9.37
CA GLY A 170 -0.18 -34.04 -7.99
C GLY A 170 1.19 -33.64 -7.45
N LYS A 171 1.20 -33.15 -6.21
CA LYS A 171 2.42 -32.99 -5.41
C LYS A 171 3.15 -34.34 -5.32
N THR A 172 4.32 -34.42 -5.94
CA THR A 172 5.36 -35.36 -5.56
C THR A 172 6.44 -34.58 -4.83
N SER A 173 6.65 -34.93 -3.57
CA SER A 173 7.94 -34.68 -2.93
C SER A 173 8.98 -35.63 -3.54
N GLN A 174 10.24 -35.18 -3.60
CA GLN A 174 11.48 -35.95 -3.92
C GLN A 174 11.73 -36.19 -5.42
N PRO A 175 12.98 -36.37 -5.91
CA PRO A 175 14.32 -36.52 -5.29
C PRO A 175 15.30 -35.41 -5.75
N GLY A 176 16.60 -35.50 -5.47
CA GLY A 176 17.61 -34.47 -5.79
C GLY A 176 17.52 -33.90 -7.21
N LEU A 177 16.93 -32.71 -7.33
CA LEU A 177 16.85 -31.97 -8.59
C LEU A 177 18.23 -31.39 -8.87
N ALA A 178 18.73 -31.61 -10.09
CA ALA A 178 19.95 -30.96 -10.55
C ALA A 178 19.83 -29.43 -10.32
N PRO A 179 20.87 -28.77 -9.79
CA PRO A 179 20.80 -27.35 -9.47
C PRO A 179 20.42 -26.51 -10.71
N ILE A 180 19.41 -25.66 -10.56
CA ILE A 180 18.85 -24.87 -11.65
C ILE A 180 19.86 -23.84 -12.13
N ASN A 181 20.15 -23.89 -13.43
CA ASN A 181 21.09 -22.97 -14.04
C ASN A 181 20.45 -21.57 -14.16
N VAL A 182 20.97 -20.62 -13.39
CA VAL A 182 20.45 -19.25 -13.31
C VAL A 182 20.58 -18.50 -14.65
N ASN A 183 21.55 -18.87 -15.49
CA ASN A 183 21.77 -18.26 -16.80
C ASN A 183 20.79 -18.78 -17.87
N LYS A 184 20.27 -20.00 -17.73
CA LYS A 184 19.40 -20.66 -18.73
C LYS A 184 17.94 -20.82 -18.30
N ALA A 185 17.64 -20.79 -17.01
CA ALA A 185 16.30 -20.99 -16.49
C ALA A 185 15.30 -19.96 -17.03
N SER A 186 14.01 -20.32 -17.20
CA SER A 186 12.98 -19.31 -17.50
C SER A 186 12.52 -18.60 -16.22
N ALA A 187 11.89 -17.44 -16.33
CA ALA A 187 11.32 -16.73 -15.17
C ALA A 187 10.32 -17.62 -14.41
N ASN A 188 9.51 -18.39 -15.14
CA ASN A 188 8.53 -19.32 -14.57
C ASN A 188 9.21 -20.47 -13.81
N ASP A 189 10.32 -21.01 -14.30
CA ASP A 189 11.07 -22.07 -13.61
C ASP A 189 11.67 -21.55 -12.30
N MET A 190 12.17 -20.31 -12.29
CA MET A 190 12.70 -19.68 -11.08
C MET A 190 11.61 -19.46 -10.02
N VAL A 191 10.39 -19.08 -10.44
CA VAL A 191 9.25 -18.95 -9.52
C VAL A 191 8.82 -20.33 -9.01
N LEU A 192 8.68 -21.32 -9.90
CA LEU A 192 8.10 -22.61 -9.58
C LEU A 192 9.03 -23.49 -8.73
N PHE A 193 10.32 -23.52 -9.04
CA PHE A 193 11.27 -24.42 -8.40
C PHE A 193 12.12 -23.75 -7.31
N LEU A 194 12.45 -22.46 -7.45
CA LEU A 194 13.22 -21.72 -6.44
C LEU A 194 12.34 -20.90 -5.49
N GLY A 195 11.04 -20.78 -5.77
CA GLY A 195 10.10 -20.04 -4.93
C GLY A 195 10.36 -18.53 -4.94
N LEU A 196 11.01 -18.00 -5.98
CA LEU A 196 11.23 -16.57 -6.12
C LEU A 196 9.93 -15.85 -6.50
N THR A 197 9.79 -14.59 -6.09
CA THR A 197 8.69 -13.76 -6.61
C THR A 197 8.93 -13.43 -8.07
N LYS A 198 7.85 -13.14 -8.82
CA LYS A 198 7.94 -12.85 -10.25
C LYS A 198 8.89 -11.70 -10.55
N GLU A 199 8.87 -10.67 -9.70
CA GLU A 199 9.70 -9.47 -9.83
C GLU A 199 11.19 -9.79 -9.68
N VAL A 200 11.53 -10.66 -8.73
CA VAL A 200 12.91 -11.10 -8.52
C VAL A 200 13.36 -12.01 -9.66
N ALA A 201 12.52 -12.94 -10.10
CA ALA A 201 12.81 -13.80 -11.25
C ALA A 201 13.06 -12.98 -12.54
N ASP A 202 12.23 -11.96 -12.80
CA ASP A 202 12.41 -11.06 -13.95
C ASP A 202 13.72 -10.26 -13.85
N LYS A 203 14.09 -9.78 -12.66
CA LYS A 203 15.39 -9.13 -12.43
C LYS A 203 16.56 -10.08 -12.66
N VAL A 204 16.40 -11.36 -12.29
CA VAL A 204 17.43 -12.37 -12.54
C VAL A 204 17.62 -12.60 -14.02
N VAL A 205 16.54 -12.71 -14.81
CA VAL A 205 16.59 -12.86 -16.27
C VAL A 205 17.24 -11.64 -16.93
N LYS A 206 16.89 -10.43 -16.49
CA LYS A 206 17.40 -9.17 -17.05
C LYS A 206 18.90 -8.95 -16.86
N ASN A 207 19.48 -9.43 -15.75
CA ASN A 207 20.87 -9.16 -15.38
C ASN A 207 21.84 -10.32 -15.68
N ARG A 208 21.47 -11.21 -16.61
CA ARG A 208 22.35 -12.27 -17.14
C ARG A 208 23.44 -11.66 -18.02
N PRO A 209 24.64 -12.26 -18.09
CA PRO A 209 25.07 -13.50 -17.44
C PRO A 209 25.66 -13.29 -16.03
N TYR A 210 25.58 -14.33 -15.21
CA TYR A 210 26.29 -14.46 -13.94
C TYR A 210 27.47 -15.43 -14.12
N ARG A 211 28.63 -15.15 -13.51
CA ARG A 211 29.79 -16.07 -13.52
C ARG A 211 29.87 -16.91 -12.25
N ILE A 212 29.48 -16.34 -11.12
CA ILE A 212 29.45 -17.02 -9.81
C ILE A 212 28.11 -16.81 -9.11
N LYS A 213 27.73 -17.72 -8.21
CA LYS A 213 26.47 -17.64 -7.45
C LYS A 213 26.35 -16.32 -6.67
N GLY A 214 27.46 -15.82 -6.12
CA GLY A 214 27.48 -14.59 -5.31
C GLY A 214 27.11 -13.31 -6.09
N GLU A 215 27.17 -13.32 -7.42
CA GLU A 215 26.79 -12.14 -8.22
C GLU A 215 25.31 -11.79 -8.11
N LEU A 216 24.46 -12.76 -7.77
CA LEU A 216 23.02 -12.49 -7.56
C LEU A 216 22.82 -11.53 -6.39
N VAL A 217 23.68 -11.58 -5.37
CA VAL A 217 23.66 -10.65 -4.23
C VAL A 217 24.46 -9.39 -4.55
N ALA A 218 25.65 -9.51 -5.15
CA ALA A 218 26.51 -8.37 -5.46
C ALA A 218 25.85 -7.36 -6.43
N LYS A 219 25.05 -7.85 -7.38
CA LYS A 219 24.27 -7.03 -8.31
C LYS A 219 22.91 -6.59 -7.74
N ASN A 220 22.64 -6.83 -6.45
CA ASN A 220 21.36 -6.54 -5.79
C ASN A 220 20.13 -7.12 -6.49
N VAL A 221 20.30 -8.27 -7.16
CA VAL A 221 19.22 -8.94 -7.89
C VAL A 221 18.36 -9.75 -6.93
N VAL A 222 19.02 -10.48 -6.02
CA VAL A 222 18.38 -11.30 -4.98
C VAL A 222 18.88 -10.85 -3.61
N PRO A 223 17.99 -10.53 -2.66
CA PRO A 223 18.38 -10.21 -1.28
C PRO A 223 19.16 -11.34 -0.64
N LYS A 224 20.13 -11.02 0.23
CA LYS A 224 21.01 -12.01 0.87
C LYS A 224 20.25 -13.14 1.57
N VAL A 225 19.18 -12.81 2.29
CA VAL A 225 18.33 -13.79 2.99
C VAL A 225 17.69 -14.78 2.01
N THR A 226 17.20 -14.30 0.87
CA THR A 226 16.60 -15.13 -0.16
C THR A 226 17.65 -15.97 -0.88
N PHE A 227 18.84 -15.41 -1.12
CA PHE A 227 19.97 -16.12 -1.72
C PHE A 227 20.41 -17.31 -0.85
N ASP A 228 20.55 -17.10 0.46
CA ASP A 228 20.98 -18.14 1.40
C ASP A 228 20.01 -19.34 1.40
N ALA A 229 18.70 -19.11 1.15
CA ALA A 229 17.69 -20.18 1.05
C ALA A 229 17.73 -20.98 -0.27
N ILE A 230 18.26 -20.41 -1.36
CA ILE A 230 18.26 -21.03 -2.70
C ILE A 230 19.64 -21.44 -3.20
N ARG A 231 20.72 -21.01 -2.52
CA ARG A 231 22.13 -21.19 -2.93
C ARG A 231 22.48 -22.63 -3.32
N ASP A 232 21.91 -23.60 -2.62
CA ASP A 232 22.17 -25.03 -2.83
C ASP A 232 21.37 -25.62 -4.02
N ARG A 233 20.34 -24.91 -4.48
CA ARG A 233 19.45 -25.32 -5.57
C ARG A 233 19.74 -24.63 -6.90
N ILE A 234 20.75 -23.75 -6.94
CA ILE A 234 21.15 -22.99 -8.13
C ILE A 234 22.53 -23.39 -8.65
N SER A 235 22.77 -23.28 -9.94
CA SER A 235 24.08 -23.38 -10.61
C SER A 235 24.32 -22.20 -11.55
N VAL A 236 25.60 -21.92 -11.82
CA VAL A 236 26.03 -20.81 -12.70
C VAL A 236 26.94 -21.33 -13.83
N ALA A 237 27.04 -22.65 -13.98
CA ALA A 237 27.76 -23.27 -15.10
C ALA A 237 27.22 -22.72 -16.43
N GLN A 238 28.10 -22.46 -17.40
CA GLN A 238 27.70 -21.93 -18.71
C GLN A 238 26.94 -22.96 -19.55
#